data_AF-A0A1C3KCL1-F1
#
_entry.id   AF-A0A1C3KCL1-F1
#
_cell.length_a   1.000
_cell.length_b   1.000
_cell.length_c   1.000
_cell.angle_alpha   90.00
_cell.angle_beta   90.00
_cell.angle_gamma   90.00
#
_symmetry.space_group_name_H-M   'P 1'
#
loop_
_entity.id
_entity.type
_entity.pdbx_description
1 polymer ?
#
loop_
_entity_poly.entity_id
_entity_poly.type
_entity_poly.pdbx_seq_one_letter_code
_entity_poly.pdbx_strand_id
1 'polypeptide(L)'
;MLQLYKNFILHINRRSVFPICIRNVFLSNYSLAPKVKSGKKGQDKKDSGSSRTESSEKVHVFNIYNSVDKDHEILPDHAYPKWLWKLEKPLKTYGELALMFLYGKDVENSTAQDYYRFRRLHNKNLIKLNNLRLKKSKRSTVKPIFWDL
;
A
#
# COMPACT_ATOMS: atom_id res chain seq x y z
N MET A 1 56.65 6.56 -12.67
CA MET A 1 56.17 7.82 -12.04
C MET A 1 54.92 7.52 -11.24
N LEU A 2 55.09 7.52 -9.90
CA LEU A 2 54.14 7.90 -8.85
C LEU A 2 52.79 7.15 -8.71
N GLN A 3 52.87 6.00 -8.04
CA GLN A 3 52.36 5.75 -6.67
C GLN A 3 51.40 6.80 -6.02
N LEU A 4 50.27 6.31 -5.48
CA LEU A 4 49.81 6.38 -4.07
C LEU A 4 48.27 6.17 -4.01
N TYR A 5 47.78 4.98 -3.66
CA TYR A 5 47.51 4.44 -2.30
C TYR A 5 46.32 5.05 -1.54
N LYS A 6 45.57 4.13 -0.90
CA LYS A 6 44.73 4.25 0.32
C LYS A 6 43.29 4.71 0.14
N ASN A 7 42.37 3.74 0.22
CA ASN A 7 41.52 3.56 1.41
C ASN A 7 40.82 2.19 1.35
N PHE A 8 41.60 1.12 1.54
CA PHE A 8 41.08 -0.15 2.02
C PHE A 8 40.97 -0.05 3.54
N ILE A 9 39.76 0.16 4.08
CA ILE A 9 39.52 -0.06 5.50
C ILE A 9 39.21 -1.54 5.67
N LEU A 10 40.29 -2.33 5.76
CA LEU A 10 40.26 -3.70 6.29
C LEU A 10 40.58 -3.60 7.78
N HIS A 11 39.54 -3.53 8.61
CA HIS A 11 39.65 -4.00 10.00
C HIS A 11 38.66 -5.13 10.20
N ILE A 12 39.02 -6.30 9.68
CA ILE A 12 38.40 -7.56 10.08
C ILE A 12 39.35 -8.18 11.10
N ASN A 13 38.97 -8.04 12.37
CA ASN A 13 39.57 -8.78 13.47
C ASN A 13 39.38 -10.28 13.18
N ARG A 14 40.48 -10.99 12.90
CA ARG A 14 40.49 -12.41 12.58
C ARG A 14 40.21 -13.26 13.82
N ARG A 15 38.96 -13.29 14.28
CA ARG A 15 38.44 -14.30 15.22
C ARG A 15 36.95 -14.55 14.98
N SER A 16 36.60 -15.31 13.96
CA SER A 16 35.40 -16.16 14.02
C SER A 16 35.49 -17.29 12.98
N VAL A 17 35.22 -18.51 13.45
CA VAL A 17 35.41 -19.79 12.74
C VAL A 17 34.09 -20.24 12.12
N PHE A 18 33.42 -19.36 11.36
CA PHE A 18 32.21 -19.74 10.63
C PHE A 18 32.20 -19.10 9.24
N PRO A 19 31.95 -19.87 8.16
CA PRO A 19 31.81 -19.31 6.84
C PRO A 19 30.46 -18.60 6.76
N ILE A 20 30.44 -17.34 7.17
CA ILE A 20 29.33 -16.46 6.87
C ILE A 20 29.40 -16.20 5.36
N CYS A 21 28.42 -16.71 4.62
CA CYS A 21 28.21 -16.30 3.23
C CYS A 21 27.85 -14.81 3.24
N ILE A 22 28.87 -13.96 3.12
CA ILE A 22 28.70 -12.51 3.00
C ILE A 22 28.09 -12.26 1.61
N ARG A 23 26.78 -12.06 1.57
CA ARG A 23 26.11 -11.53 0.38
C ARG A 23 26.60 -10.10 0.18
N ASN A 24 27.44 -9.90 -0.83
CA ASN A 24 27.79 -8.56 -1.29
C ASN A 24 26.56 -7.95 -1.96
N VAL A 25 25.81 -7.14 -1.22
CA VAL A 25 24.73 -6.33 -1.78
C VAL A 25 25.37 -5.13 -2.47
N PHE A 26 25.43 -5.18 -3.80
CA PHE A 26 25.89 -4.04 -4.59
C PHE A 26 24.74 -3.02 -4.66
N LEU A 27 24.78 -2.00 -3.80
CA LEU A 27 23.86 -0.87 -3.88
C LEU A 27 24.36 0.03 -5.02
N SER A 28 23.58 0.13 -6.10
CA SER A 28 23.83 1.11 -7.15
C SER A 28 23.79 2.52 -6.55
N ASN A 29 24.77 3.36 -6.89
CA ASN A 29 24.80 4.76 -6.47
C ASN A 29 23.48 5.46 -6.83
N TYR A 30 22.81 6.05 -5.83
CA TYR A 30 21.64 6.90 -6.00
C TYR A 30 22.05 8.20 -6.72
N SER A 31 22.32 8.15 -8.02
CA SER A 31 22.77 9.33 -8.78
C SER A 31 21.84 9.72 -9.95
N LEU A 32 20.69 9.08 -10.10
CA LEU A 32 19.74 9.36 -11.20
C LEU A 32 18.42 9.98 -10.73
N ALA A 33 18.36 10.54 -9.52
CA ALA A 33 17.21 11.36 -9.14
C ALA A 33 17.38 12.78 -9.75
N PRO A 34 16.47 13.25 -10.62
CA PRO A 34 16.55 14.61 -11.13
C PRO A 34 16.44 15.60 -9.96
N LYS A 35 17.38 16.57 -9.90
CA LYS A 35 17.38 17.62 -8.89
C LYS A 35 16.02 18.35 -8.91
N VAL A 36 15.31 18.35 -7.78
CA VAL A 36 14.08 19.11 -7.61
C VAL A 36 14.42 20.58 -7.83
N LYS A 37 13.90 21.18 -8.91
CA LYS A 37 14.00 22.62 -9.14
C LYS A 37 13.26 23.32 -8.01
N SER A 38 14.00 24.03 -7.15
CA SER A 38 13.43 24.91 -6.14
C SER A 38 12.74 26.09 -6.82
N GLY A 39 11.41 26.13 -6.76
CA GLY A 39 10.64 27.33 -7.05
C GLY A 39 9.64 27.20 -8.21
N LYS A 40 8.44 26.73 -7.90
CA LYS A 40 7.22 27.52 -8.10
C LYS A 40 6.13 26.88 -7.25
N LYS A 41 5.81 27.57 -6.16
CA LYS A 41 4.58 27.41 -5.39
C LYS A 41 3.44 27.45 -6.42
N GLY A 42 2.80 26.32 -6.69
CA GLY A 42 1.63 26.27 -7.55
C GLY A 42 0.60 27.21 -6.95
N GLN A 43 0.39 28.35 -7.58
CA GLN A 43 -0.82 29.12 -7.38
C GLN A 43 -1.97 28.20 -7.78
N ASP A 44 -2.93 28.03 -6.86
CA ASP A 44 -4.27 27.62 -7.22
C ASP A 44 -4.72 28.51 -8.37
N LYS A 45 -4.76 27.92 -9.56
CA LYS A 45 -5.52 28.49 -10.67
C LYS A 45 -6.97 28.41 -10.20
N LYS A 46 -7.49 29.55 -9.74
CA LYS A 46 -8.94 29.77 -9.72
C LYS A 46 -9.46 29.34 -11.07
N ASP A 47 -10.32 28.33 -11.06
CA ASP A 47 -11.09 27.92 -12.22
C ASP A 47 -11.79 29.16 -12.76
N SER A 48 -11.23 29.68 -13.85
CA SER A 48 -11.98 30.54 -14.73
C SER A 48 -13.01 29.60 -15.34
N GLY A 49 -14.26 29.78 -14.92
CA GLY A 49 -15.41 29.17 -15.55
C GLY A 49 -15.39 29.53 -17.03
N SER A 50 -14.74 28.69 -17.82
CA SER A 50 -14.96 28.61 -19.25
C SER A 50 -16.37 28.07 -19.36
N SER A 51 -17.31 28.99 -19.56
CA SER A 51 -18.64 28.73 -20.06
C SER A 51 -18.53 27.87 -21.31
N ARG A 52 -18.52 26.55 -21.10
CA ARG A 52 -18.84 25.60 -22.15
C ARG A 52 -20.31 25.81 -22.44
N THR A 53 -20.52 26.42 -23.58
CA THR A 53 -21.75 26.48 -24.34
C THR A 53 -22.53 25.19 -24.13
N GLU A 54 -23.81 25.34 -23.80
CA GLU A 54 -24.78 24.27 -23.60
C GLU A 54 -24.88 23.38 -24.86
N SER A 55 -23.95 22.46 -25.03
CA SER A 55 -24.23 21.21 -25.73
C SER A 55 -24.92 20.33 -24.71
N SER A 56 -26.05 19.74 -25.06
CA SER A 56 -26.77 18.74 -24.29
C SER A 56 -25.82 17.61 -23.85
N GLU A 57 -25.13 17.80 -22.73
CA GLU A 57 -24.17 16.84 -22.19
C GLU A 57 -25.00 15.65 -21.71
N LYS A 58 -24.95 14.56 -22.49
CA LYS A 58 -25.54 13.28 -22.10
C LYS A 58 -24.80 12.83 -20.84
N VAL A 59 -25.40 13.05 -19.66
CA VAL A 59 -24.85 12.62 -18.38
C VAL A 59 -25.07 11.12 -18.27
N HIS A 60 -24.12 10.35 -18.78
CA HIS A 60 -24.08 8.90 -18.62
C HIS A 60 -23.35 8.54 -17.32
N VAL A 61 -23.93 7.64 -16.53
CA VAL A 61 -23.35 7.16 -15.26
C VAL A 61 -22.42 5.97 -15.50
N PHE A 62 -22.76 5.10 -16.45
CA PHE A 62 -22.02 3.85 -16.71
C PHE A 62 -21.38 3.81 -18.10
N ASN A 63 -22.09 4.35 -19.10
CA ASN A 63 -21.61 4.35 -20.47
C ASN A 63 -20.56 5.44 -20.70
N ILE A 64 -19.39 5.05 -21.19
CA ILE A 64 -18.28 5.96 -21.52
C ILE A 64 -18.24 6.33 -23.01
N TYR A 65 -19.07 5.71 -23.84
CA TYR A 65 -19.06 5.90 -25.29
C TYR A 65 -20.03 7.00 -25.72
N ASN A 66 -19.52 8.00 -26.44
CA ASN A 66 -20.32 9.07 -27.04
C ASN A 66 -21.24 8.59 -28.19
N SER A 67 -21.01 7.38 -28.70
CA SER A 67 -21.79 6.79 -29.80
C SER A 67 -23.09 6.13 -29.33
N VAL A 68 -23.24 5.89 -28.04
CA VAL A 68 -24.42 5.24 -27.47
C VAL A 68 -25.12 6.24 -26.57
N ASP A 69 -26.39 6.51 -26.89
CA ASP A 69 -27.16 7.60 -26.29
C ASP A 69 -27.86 7.20 -24.98
N LYS A 70 -27.74 5.94 -24.57
CA LYS A 70 -28.41 5.37 -23.40
C LYS A 70 -27.42 4.64 -22.51
N ASP A 71 -27.62 4.76 -21.20
CA ASP A 71 -26.92 3.94 -20.22
C ASP A 71 -27.46 2.51 -20.21
N HIS A 72 -26.68 1.59 -19.62
CA HIS A 72 -27.12 0.23 -19.38
C HIS A 72 -28.26 0.19 -18.34
N GLU A 73 -29.32 -0.54 -18.66
CA GLU A 73 -30.43 -0.78 -17.74
C GLU A 73 -30.02 -1.80 -16.66
N ILE A 74 -30.44 -1.55 -15.42
CA ILE A 74 -30.24 -2.47 -14.31
C ILE A 74 -31.26 -3.60 -14.46
N LEU A 75 -30.77 -4.83 -14.58
CA LEU A 75 -31.58 -6.02 -14.71
C LEU A 75 -32.07 -6.51 -13.34
N PRO A 76 -33.10 -7.37 -13.29
CA PRO A 76 -33.50 -8.03 -12.06
C PRO A 76 -32.45 -9.02 -11.52
N ASP A 77 -32.50 -9.33 -10.23
CA ASP A 77 -31.48 -10.09 -9.50
C ASP A 77 -31.07 -11.45 -10.11
N HIS A 78 -32.00 -12.12 -10.78
CA HIS A 78 -31.77 -13.43 -11.41
C HIS A 78 -30.86 -13.34 -12.64
N ALA A 79 -30.72 -12.15 -13.24
CA ALA A 79 -29.82 -11.92 -14.35
C ALA A 79 -28.36 -11.83 -13.90
N TYR A 80 -28.10 -11.58 -12.61
CA TYR A 80 -26.77 -11.43 -12.06
C TYR A 80 -26.23 -12.75 -11.47
N PRO A 81 -24.91 -12.97 -11.56
CA PRO A 81 -24.31 -14.18 -11.02
C PRO A 81 -24.34 -14.20 -9.49
N LYS A 82 -24.55 -15.39 -8.91
CA LYS A 82 -24.70 -15.60 -7.46
C LYS A 82 -23.52 -15.10 -6.61
N TRP A 83 -22.32 -14.94 -7.18
CA TRP A 83 -21.15 -14.45 -6.43
C TRP A 83 -21.26 -12.96 -6.09
N LEU A 84 -22.04 -12.17 -6.84
CA LEU A 84 -22.24 -10.74 -6.59
C LEU A 84 -22.80 -10.52 -5.18
N TRP A 85 -23.82 -11.31 -4.82
CA TRP A 85 -24.47 -11.27 -3.50
C TRP A 85 -23.57 -11.72 -2.35
N LYS A 86 -22.47 -12.44 -2.64
CA LYS A 86 -21.50 -12.81 -1.61
C LYS A 86 -20.59 -11.63 -1.22
N LEU A 87 -20.51 -10.59 -2.06
CA LEU A 87 -19.68 -9.41 -1.80
C LEU A 87 -20.33 -8.40 -0.87
N GLU A 88 -21.65 -8.50 -0.65
CA GLU A 88 -22.37 -7.64 0.29
C GLU A 88 -21.85 -7.81 1.73
N LYS A 89 -21.46 -9.04 2.09
CA LYS A 89 -20.96 -9.34 3.43
C LYS A 89 -19.55 -8.77 3.60
N PRO A 90 -19.26 -8.06 4.70
CA PRO A 90 -17.92 -7.55 4.95
C PRO A 90 -16.94 -8.70 5.08
N LEU A 91 -15.74 -8.51 4.53
CA LEU A 91 -14.66 -9.47 4.70
C LEU A 91 -14.21 -9.49 6.17
N LYS A 92 -13.88 -10.69 6.70
CA LYS A 92 -13.50 -10.96 8.11
C LYS A 92 -12.60 -9.89 8.75
N THR A 93 -12.70 -9.54 10.02
CA THR A 93 -11.78 -8.51 10.56
C THR A 93 -10.35 -9.05 10.80
N TYR A 94 -9.37 -8.17 11.10
CA TYR A 94 -8.02 -8.64 11.50
C TYR A 94 -8.08 -9.48 12.78
N GLY A 95 -8.93 -9.10 13.74
CA GLY A 95 -9.11 -9.82 15.00
C GLY A 95 -9.63 -11.23 14.77
N GLU A 96 -10.69 -11.38 13.98
CA GLU A 96 -11.22 -12.71 13.60
C GLU A 96 -10.17 -13.58 12.92
N LEU A 97 -9.44 -13.01 11.95
CA LEU A 97 -8.38 -13.73 11.24
C LEU A 97 -7.20 -14.07 12.16
N ALA A 98 -6.88 -13.22 13.13
CA ALA A 98 -5.84 -13.50 14.11
C ALA A 98 -6.27 -14.62 15.07
N LEU A 99 -7.51 -14.60 15.56
CA LEU A 99 -8.08 -15.71 16.34
C LEU A 99 -8.04 -17.03 15.56
N MET A 100 -8.34 -16.96 14.27
CA MET A 100 -8.29 -18.13 13.40
C MET A 100 -6.86 -18.65 13.24
N PHE A 101 -5.92 -17.85 12.75
CA PHE A 101 -4.59 -18.35 12.41
C PHE A 101 -3.58 -18.44 13.58
N LEU A 102 -3.71 -17.63 14.63
CA LEU A 102 -2.79 -17.68 15.78
C LEU A 102 -3.30 -18.61 16.87
N TYR A 103 -4.61 -18.58 17.16
CA TYR A 103 -5.20 -19.30 18.28
C TYR A 103 -5.95 -20.56 17.84
N GLY A 104 -6.01 -20.84 16.54
CA GLY A 104 -6.58 -22.08 16.04
C GLY A 104 -8.12 -22.10 15.97
N LYS A 105 -8.80 -20.98 16.22
CA LYS A 105 -10.27 -20.94 16.25
C LYS A 105 -10.86 -21.11 14.84
N ASP A 106 -11.70 -22.11 14.61
CA ASP A 106 -12.34 -22.34 13.31
C ASP A 106 -11.37 -22.56 12.12
N VAL A 107 -10.14 -23.04 12.39
CA VAL A 107 -9.11 -23.25 11.35
C VAL A 107 -9.54 -24.26 10.28
N GLU A 108 -10.37 -25.22 10.64
CA GLU A 108 -10.90 -26.22 9.70
C GLU A 108 -11.71 -25.57 8.55
N ASN A 109 -12.35 -24.43 8.81
CA ASN A 109 -13.11 -23.66 7.83
C ASN A 109 -12.28 -22.56 7.14
N SER A 110 -10.96 -22.53 7.38
CA SER A 110 -10.10 -21.48 6.82
C SER A 110 -9.90 -21.67 5.33
N THR A 111 -9.99 -20.56 4.57
CA THR A 111 -9.73 -20.56 3.13
C THR A 111 -8.36 -19.94 2.83
N ALA A 112 -7.77 -20.29 1.67
CA ALA A 112 -6.53 -19.66 1.22
C ALA A 112 -6.67 -18.13 1.08
N GLN A 113 -7.85 -17.65 0.67
CA GLN A 113 -8.14 -16.22 0.59
C GLN A 113 -8.08 -15.53 1.96
N ASP A 114 -8.57 -16.19 3.01
CA ASP A 114 -8.48 -15.69 4.38
C ASP A 114 -7.03 -15.54 4.82
N TYR A 115 -6.17 -16.51 4.50
CA TYR A 115 -4.75 -16.46 4.83
C TYR A 115 -4.02 -15.30 4.12
N TYR A 116 -4.25 -15.13 2.82
CA TYR A 116 -3.66 -14.00 2.08
C TYR A 116 -4.13 -12.66 2.64
N ARG A 117 -5.40 -12.56 3.01
CA ARG A 117 -5.95 -11.34 3.59
C ARG A 117 -5.40 -11.08 4.99
N PHE A 118 -5.27 -12.12 5.82
CA PHE A 118 -4.60 -12.03 7.12
C PHE A 118 -3.19 -11.48 6.98
N ARG A 119 -2.39 -12.03 6.06
CA ARG A 119 -1.02 -11.57 5.83
C ARG A 119 -0.96 -10.10 5.40
N ARG A 120 -1.86 -9.66 4.51
CA ARG A 120 -1.96 -8.26 4.09
C ARG A 120 -2.29 -7.34 5.27
N LEU A 121 -3.26 -7.71 6.09
CA LEU A 121 -3.67 -6.92 7.27
C LEU A 121 -2.59 -6.92 8.35
N HIS A 122 -1.95 -8.06 8.60
CA HIS A 122 -0.84 -8.20 9.54
C HIS A 122 0.33 -7.30 9.13
N ASN A 123 0.75 -7.34 7.86
CA ASN A 123 1.80 -6.46 7.35
C ASN A 123 1.43 -4.98 7.44
N LYS A 124 0.18 -4.62 7.10
CA LYS A 124 -0.34 -3.25 7.26
C LYS A 124 -0.26 -2.81 8.73
N ASN A 125 -0.57 -3.68 9.67
CA ASN A 125 -0.50 -3.42 11.10
C ASN A 125 0.93 -3.24 11.59
N LEU A 126 1.88 -4.08 11.16
CA LEU A 126 3.30 -3.91 11.48
C LEU A 126 3.85 -2.58 10.96
N ILE A 127 3.49 -2.18 9.74
CA ILE A 127 3.88 -0.88 9.17
C ILE A 127 3.28 0.26 9.99
N LYS A 128 1.99 0.18 10.35
CA LYS A 128 1.34 1.19 11.21
C LYS A 128 2.03 1.31 12.56
N LEU A 129 2.35 0.18 13.22
CA LEU A 129 3.07 0.16 14.48
C LEU A 129 4.45 0.81 14.36
N ASN A 130 5.19 0.51 13.29
CA ASN A 130 6.49 1.13 13.05
C ASN A 130 6.35 2.65 12.85
N ASN A 131 5.41 3.09 12.02
CA ASN A 131 5.13 4.51 11.83
C ASN A 131 4.71 5.20 13.14
N LEU A 132 3.94 4.54 14.00
CA LEU A 132 3.59 5.04 15.33
C LEU A 132 4.82 5.12 16.25
N ARG A 133 5.69 4.11 16.25
CA ARG A 133 6.94 4.11 17.03
C ARG A 133 7.86 5.26 16.60
N LEU A 134 8.03 5.46 15.30
CA LEU A 134 8.80 6.57 14.73
C LEU A 134 8.17 7.93 15.03
N LYS A 135 6.84 8.02 15.15
CA LYS A 135 6.13 9.22 15.62
C LYS A 135 6.30 9.44 17.11
N LYS A 136 6.27 8.39 17.95
CA LYS A 136 6.47 8.48 19.41
C LYS A 136 7.91 8.85 19.79
N SER A 137 8.91 8.39 19.04
CA SER A 137 10.29 8.86 19.24
C SER A 137 10.44 10.36 18.93
N LYS A 138 9.50 10.93 18.16
CA LYS A 138 9.42 12.37 17.83
C LYS A 138 8.37 13.14 18.65
N ARG A 139 7.51 12.45 19.41
CA ARG A 139 6.49 13.01 20.32
C ARG A 139 6.35 12.09 21.53
N SER A 140 6.93 12.47 22.66
CA SER A 140 6.91 11.75 23.93
C SER A 140 5.52 11.55 24.56
N THR A 141 4.42 12.00 23.95
CA THR A 141 3.11 12.17 24.61
C THR A 141 1.92 11.45 23.97
N VAL A 142 2.11 10.44 23.10
CA VAL A 142 0.96 9.76 22.46
C VAL A 142 0.58 8.45 23.19
N LYS A 143 -0.64 8.42 23.75
CA LYS A 143 -1.26 7.24 24.40
C LYS A 143 -1.29 6.04 23.44
N PRO A 144 -1.08 4.80 23.93
CA PRO A 144 -1.16 3.60 23.10
C PRO A 144 -2.59 3.43 22.56
N ILE A 145 -2.70 3.19 21.25
CA ILE A 145 -3.93 2.73 20.62
C ILE A 145 -4.05 1.26 21.00
N PHE A 146 -4.98 0.96 21.90
CA PHE A 146 -5.40 -0.41 22.16
C PHE A 146 -6.09 -0.92 20.90
N TRP A 147 -5.76 -2.15 20.51
CA TRP A 147 -6.46 -2.83 19.42
C TRP A 147 -7.94 -2.92 19.77
N ASP A 148 -8.80 -2.64 18.79
CA ASP A 148 -10.26 -2.67 18.91
C ASP A 148 -10.70 -3.92 19.69
N LEU A 149 -11.40 -3.68 20.81
CA LEU A 149 -12.21 -4.66 21.54
C LEU A 149 -13.53 -4.86 20.78
#